data_AF-A0AAU4WXF8-F1
#
_entry.id   AF-A0AAU4WXF8-F1
#
_cell.length_a   1.000
_cell.length_b   1.000
_cell.length_c   1.000
_cell.angle_alpha   90.00
_cell.angle_beta   90.00
_cell.angle_gamma   90.00
#
_symmetry.space_group_name_H-M   'P 1'
#
loop_
_entity.id
_entity.type
_entity.pdbx_description
1 polymer ?
#
loop_
_entity_poly.entity_id
_entity_poly.type
_entity_poly.pdbx_seq_one_letter_code
_entity_poly.pdbx_strand_id
1 'polypeptide(L)'
;MSPQPPGPGPAPSSAQDPAPGRGPASVPEPAPPAPLPGCVITADGAYAARLASDGTSWFPERWTLDGPEPYAVPLPGNQPEEPGTEVVPMGDGRVLIRRVVDGRHSFSLLYPTGPRTGEVPLGAVSGGELTLLPPAPGGRCAYAIAVGERSTGVWMVAGGAFGPEFLAEVPGRCSGGVWLDRAGRMLALDRSLDGGPVKTVAVDLGRGGEVTPLLQIAEASADRLVLADPDSGLLLVRSDAPSPGHERLGWGVLGSTLPVRFPECLRLTDCAVTPFAIQPGQTLMPESCAVALRIDGAAGTWLGLWRPAERQMHQLAAPQGWLTGAGLWTRDGELQLPCATESVPCGIARTSVPEPVEEPAPQTVPEPPSAARPVPLQQAPLAGLMRRAATAGTRTAPAG
;
A
#
# COMPACT_ATOMS: atom_id res chain seq x y z
N MET A 1 14.69 51.55 89.85
CA MET A 1 13.63 50.56 90.12
C MET A 1 12.99 50.18 88.80
N SER A 2 12.91 48.88 88.56
CA SER A 2 12.09 48.19 87.54
C SER A 2 12.56 48.21 86.08
N PRO A 3 12.34 47.07 85.38
CA PRO A 3 13.31 46.53 84.43
C PRO A 3 12.88 46.67 82.96
N GLN A 4 13.89 46.60 82.10
CA GLN A 4 13.80 46.61 80.64
C GLN A 4 13.05 45.35 80.13
N PRO A 5 12.04 45.49 79.25
CA PRO A 5 11.34 44.35 78.67
C PRO A 5 12.17 43.66 77.56
N PRO A 6 11.95 42.34 77.34
CA PRO A 6 12.84 41.46 76.61
C PRO A 6 12.75 41.64 75.08
N GLY A 7 13.87 41.34 74.42
CA GLY A 7 14.08 41.49 72.98
C GLY A 7 13.21 40.56 72.11
N PRO A 8 13.03 40.92 70.82
CA PRO A 8 12.19 40.17 69.91
C PRO A 8 12.83 38.82 69.56
N GLY A 9 12.06 37.75 69.76
CA GLY A 9 12.41 36.38 69.39
C GLY A 9 12.54 36.17 67.87
N PRO A 10 13.14 35.05 67.46
CA PRO A 10 13.49 34.79 66.08
C PRO A 10 12.25 34.58 65.19
N ALA A 11 12.33 35.10 63.97
CA ALA A 11 11.31 35.03 62.94
C ALA A 11 10.94 33.57 62.60
N PRO A 12 9.66 33.27 62.30
CA PRO A 12 9.28 31.96 61.83
C PRO A 12 9.83 31.69 60.42
N SER A 13 10.35 30.47 60.28
CA SER A 13 10.88 29.85 59.07
C SER A 13 10.01 30.11 57.84
N SER A 14 10.63 30.67 56.80
CA SER A 14 10.08 30.79 55.46
C SER A 14 9.47 29.47 55.01
N ALA A 15 8.20 29.54 54.63
CA ALA A 15 7.49 28.46 53.95
C ALA A 15 8.25 28.05 52.70
N GLN A 16 8.39 26.74 52.51
CA GLN A 16 8.88 26.12 51.29
C GLN A 16 8.00 26.56 50.12
N ASP A 17 8.64 27.02 49.04
CA ASP A 17 8.01 27.16 47.73
C ASP A 17 7.36 25.82 47.32
N PRO A 18 6.09 25.83 46.87
CA PRO A 18 5.51 24.63 46.28
C PRO A 18 6.22 24.38 44.93
N ALA A 19 6.75 23.16 44.78
CA ALA A 19 7.23 22.64 43.53
C ALA A 19 6.19 22.87 42.41
N PRO A 20 6.61 23.21 41.18
CA PRO A 20 5.67 23.36 40.07
C PRO A 20 4.95 22.02 39.87
N GLY A 21 3.62 22.07 40.01
CA GLY A 21 2.75 20.93 39.86
C GLY A 21 3.07 20.19 38.58
N ARG A 22 3.44 18.92 38.74
CA ARG A 22 3.50 17.93 37.67
C ARG A 22 2.08 17.84 37.12
N GLY A 23 1.82 18.55 36.02
CA GLY A 23 0.57 18.48 35.29
C GLY A 23 0.22 17.01 35.02
N PRO A 24 -1.06 16.64 34.99
CA PRO A 24 -1.46 15.27 34.74
C PRO A 24 -0.79 14.80 33.45
N ALA A 25 -0.04 13.70 33.55
CA ALA A 25 0.53 13.03 32.40
C ALA A 25 -0.61 12.83 31.39
N SER A 26 -0.45 13.40 30.20
CA SER A 26 -1.34 13.20 29.07
C SER A 26 -1.46 11.70 28.85
N VAL A 27 -2.59 11.14 29.25
CA VAL A 27 -2.99 9.78 28.90
C VAL A 27 -2.92 9.71 27.37
N PRO A 28 -2.22 8.74 26.77
CA PRO A 28 -2.26 8.55 25.33
C PRO A 28 -3.71 8.42 24.91
N GLU A 29 -4.16 9.33 24.05
CA GLU A 29 -5.49 9.26 23.45
C GLU A 29 -5.65 7.87 22.82
N PRO A 30 -6.74 7.14 23.13
CA PRO A 30 -6.98 5.86 22.50
C PRO A 30 -6.99 6.06 20.98
N ALA A 31 -6.19 5.25 20.28
CA ALA A 31 -6.14 5.29 18.82
C ALA A 31 -7.58 5.26 18.27
N PRO A 32 -7.89 6.09 17.26
CA PRO A 32 -9.22 6.08 16.66
C PRO A 32 -9.57 4.65 16.23
N PRO A 33 -10.83 4.21 16.41
CA PRO A 33 -11.24 2.88 16.00
C PRO A 33 -10.86 2.67 14.54
N ALA A 34 -10.21 1.54 14.24
CA ALA A 34 -9.80 1.20 12.90
C ALA A 34 -11.02 1.29 11.96
N PRO A 35 -10.91 1.97 10.80
CA PRO A 35 -12.00 2.00 9.84
C PRO A 35 -12.40 0.55 9.52
N LEU A 36 -13.71 0.28 9.50
CA LEU A 36 -14.25 -1.02 9.12
C LEU A 36 -13.56 -1.49 7.84
N PRO A 37 -13.17 -2.77 7.74
CA PRO A 37 -12.54 -3.26 6.52
C PRO A 37 -13.47 -2.96 5.35
N GLY A 38 -12.93 -2.23 4.37
CA GLY A 38 -13.63 -1.91 3.14
C GLY A 38 -13.95 -3.16 2.33
N CYS A 39 -14.35 -2.98 1.08
CA CYS A 39 -14.56 -4.12 0.19
C CYS A 39 -13.21 -4.82 -0.08
N VAL A 40 -13.13 -6.11 0.25
CA VAL A 40 -11.95 -6.96 0.03
C VAL A 40 -12.20 -7.79 -1.22
N ILE A 41 -11.24 -7.82 -2.16
CA ILE A 41 -11.36 -8.51 -3.45
C ILE A 41 -10.39 -9.70 -3.48
N THR A 42 -10.81 -10.84 -4.02
CA THR A 42 -9.94 -11.99 -4.24
C THR A 42 -8.79 -11.64 -5.20
N ALA A 43 -7.66 -12.35 -5.08
CA ALA A 43 -6.48 -12.05 -5.88
C ALA A 43 -6.69 -12.20 -7.40
N ASP A 44 -7.63 -13.05 -7.83
CA ASP A 44 -8.04 -13.22 -9.23
C ASP A 44 -9.09 -12.19 -9.69
N GLY A 45 -9.62 -11.39 -8.76
CA GLY A 45 -10.64 -10.39 -9.04
C GLY A 45 -12.07 -10.92 -9.18
N ALA A 46 -12.30 -12.22 -9.03
CA ALA A 46 -13.60 -12.83 -9.32
C ALA A 46 -14.66 -12.49 -8.28
N TYR A 47 -14.26 -12.41 -7.00
CA TYR A 47 -15.18 -12.19 -5.89
C TYR A 47 -14.71 -11.06 -4.99
N ALA A 48 -15.67 -10.41 -4.34
CA ALA A 48 -15.39 -9.50 -3.25
C ALA A 48 -16.36 -9.70 -2.08
N ALA A 49 -15.97 -9.25 -0.90
CA ALA A 49 -16.83 -9.25 0.28
C ALA A 49 -16.67 -7.97 1.08
N ARG A 50 -17.76 -7.54 1.71
CA ARG A 50 -17.76 -6.42 2.67
C ARG A 50 -18.81 -6.64 3.75
N LEU A 51 -18.71 -5.88 4.83
CA LEU A 51 -19.85 -5.64 5.72
C LEU A 51 -20.61 -4.43 5.18
N ALA A 52 -21.86 -4.66 4.78
CA ALA A 52 -22.80 -3.62 4.37
C ALA A 52 -23.73 -3.27 5.55
N SER A 53 -24.38 -2.11 5.48
CA SER A 53 -25.38 -1.70 6.46
C SER A 53 -26.66 -1.23 5.77
N ASP A 54 -27.80 -1.60 6.35
CA ASP A 54 -29.13 -1.08 5.97
C ASP A 54 -29.54 0.17 6.77
N GLY A 55 -28.59 0.76 7.53
CA GLY A 55 -28.83 1.87 8.44
C GLY A 55 -29.21 1.47 9.86
N THR A 56 -29.52 0.20 10.10
CA THR A 56 -29.87 -0.33 11.43
C THR A 56 -28.95 -1.46 11.88
N SER A 57 -28.51 -2.30 10.95
CA SER A 57 -27.73 -3.51 11.22
C SER A 57 -26.62 -3.65 10.19
N TRP A 58 -25.57 -4.37 10.57
CA TRP A 58 -24.51 -4.80 9.65
C TRP A 58 -24.78 -6.22 9.17
N PHE A 59 -24.51 -6.49 7.90
CA PHE A 59 -24.60 -7.82 7.32
C PHE A 59 -23.49 -8.05 6.29
N PRO A 60 -23.00 -9.29 6.12
CA PRO A 60 -22.04 -9.62 5.07
C PRO A 60 -22.69 -9.53 3.70
N GLU A 61 -21.96 -9.01 2.73
CA GLU A 61 -22.40 -8.92 1.34
C GLU A 61 -21.31 -9.50 0.44
N ARG A 62 -21.69 -10.39 -0.46
CA ARG A 62 -20.79 -11.01 -1.44
C ARG A 62 -21.00 -10.40 -2.81
N TRP A 63 -19.92 -10.10 -3.49
CA TRP A 63 -19.90 -9.57 -4.85
C TRP A 63 -19.31 -10.61 -5.80
N THR A 64 -19.87 -10.71 -6.99
CA THR A 64 -19.29 -11.42 -8.13
C THR A 64 -18.97 -10.39 -9.20
N LEU A 65 -17.71 -10.35 -9.63
CA LEU A 65 -17.14 -9.27 -10.44
C LEU A 65 -16.64 -9.70 -11.81
N ASP A 66 -16.38 -10.99 -12.01
CA ASP A 66 -15.87 -11.59 -13.26
C ASP A 66 -16.98 -11.94 -14.28
N GLY A 67 -18.24 -11.73 -13.91
CA GLY A 67 -19.38 -11.90 -14.80
C GLY A 67 -19.55 -10.73 -15.79
N PRO A 68 -20.37 -10.91 -16.85
CA PRO A 68 -20.70 -9.83 -17.78
C PRO A 68 -21.41 -8.65 -17.09
N GLU A 69 -22.18 -8.95 -16.04
CA GLU A 69 -22.83 -7.97 -15.18
C GLU A 69 -22.42 -8.27 -13.72
N PRO A 70 -21.75 -7.34 -13.02
CA PRO A 70 -21.42 -7.54 -11.61
C PRO A 70 -22.70 -7.54 -10.79
N TYR A 71 -22.74 -8.37 -9.75
CA TYR A 71 -23.88 -8.42 -8.84
C TYR A 71 -23.44 -8.69 -7.41
N ALA A 72 -24.23 -8.15 -6.48
CA ALA A 72 -24.05 -8.36 -5.04
C ALA A 72 -25.20 -9.20 -4.48
N VAL A 73 -24.88 -10.06 -3.53
CA VAL A 73 -25.84 -10.89 -2.80
C VAL A 73 -25.66 -10.60 -1.30
N PRO A 74 -26.69 -10.08 -0.62
CA PRO A 74 -26.65 -9.96 0.84
C PRO A 74 -26.67 -11.36 1.45
N LEU A 75 -25.88 -11.55 2.50
CA LEU A 75 -25.78 -12.79 3.26
C LEU A 75 -26.22 -12.57 4.71
N PRO A 76 -27.49 -12.20 4.96
CA PRO A 76 -27.98 -11.95 6.31
C PRO A 76 -27.86 -13.22 7.16
N GLY A 77 -27.28 -13.10 8.35
CA GLY A 77 -27.30 -14.14 9.36
C GLY A 77 -28.65 -14.23 10.08
N ASN A 78 -28.72 -15.06 11.12
CA ASN A 78 -29.87 -15.10 12.02
C ASN A 78 -29.90 -13.92 13.02
N GLN A 79 -28.87 -13.07 12.99
CA GLN A 79 -28.65 -11.93 13.85
C GLN A 79 -27.85 -10.86 13.08
N PRO A 80 -27.95 -9.58 13.48
CA PRO A 80 -27.04 -8.53 13.01
C PRO A 80 -25.58 -8.85 13.32
N GLU A 81 -24.66 -8.36 12.50
CA GLU A 81 -23.22 -8.45 12.77
C GLU A 81 -22.76 -7.36 13.75
N GLU A 82 -21.96 -7.78 14.72
CA GLU A 82 -21.42 -6.91 15.76
C GLU A 82 -20.19 -6.11 15.26
N PRO A 83 -19.89 -4.95 15.87
CA PRO A 83 -18.64 -4.23 15.62
C PRO A 83 -17.42 -5.14 15.84
N GLY A 84 -16.45 -5.07 14.92
CA GLY A 84 -15.25 -5.92 14.95
C GLY A 84 -15.40 -7.26 14.20
N THR A 85 -16.55 -7.52 13.59
CA THR A 85 -16.70 -8.58 12.58
C THR A 85 -15.79 -8.27 11.38
N GLU A 86 -15.16 -9.30 10.82
CA GLU A 86 -14.34 -9.18 9.61
C GLU A 86 -14.80 -10.21 8.57
N VAL A 87 -14.69 -9.87 7.29
CA VAL A 87 -15.04 -10.76 6.18
C VAL A 87 -13.94 -10.84 5.14
N VAL A 88 -13.74 -12.03 4.58
CA VAL A 88 -12.78 -12.28 3.49
C VAL A 88 -13.47 -13.14 2.43
N PRO A 89 -13.46 -12.75 1.14
CA PRO A 89 -14.00 -13.58 0.07
C PRO A 89 -13.09 -14.78 -0.19
N MET A 90 -13.70 -15.92 -0.52
CA MET A 90 -13.01 -17.14 -0.98
C MET A 90 -13.14 -17.25 -2.51
N GLY A 91 -12.16 -17.89 -3.15
CA GLY A 91 -12.14 -18.07 -4.62
C GLY A 91 -13.24 -18.98 -5.17
N ASP A 92 -13.96 -19.70 -4.30
CA ASP A 92 -15.14 -20.49 -4.66
C ASP A 92 -16.46 -19.72 -4.50
N GLY A 93 -16.38 -18.42 -4.19
CA GLY A 93 -17.54 -17.56 -4.02
C GLY A 93 -18.24 -17.71 -2.67
N ARG A 94 -17.62 -18.35 -1.67
CA ARG A 94 -18.05 -18.26 -0.27
C ARG A 94 -17.42 -17.05 0.42
N VAL A 95 -17.95 -16.65 1.57
CA VAL A 95 -17.38 -15.57 2.39
C VAL A 95 -16.98 -16.14 3.75
N LEU A 96 -15.70 -16.05 4.10
CA LEU A 96 -15.26 -16.29 5.47
C LEU A 96 -15.71 -15.11 6.32
N ILE A 97 -16.35 -15.40 7.45
CA ILE A 97 -16.65 -14.43 8.49
C ILE A 97 -15.92 -14.78 9.78
N ARG A 98 -15.29 -13.78 10.38
CA ARG A 98 -14.73 -13.83 11.74
C ARG A 98 -15.66 -13.07 12.67
N ARG A 99 -16.08 -13.71 13.76
CA ARG A 99 -16.84 -13.08 14.86
C ARG A 99 -16.10 -13.25 16.18
N VAL A 100 -16.28 -12.31 17.10
CA VAL A 100 -15.80 -12.44 18.49
C VAL A 100 -16.95 -12.92 19.35
N VAL A 101 -16.85 -14.13 19.90
CA VAL A 101 -17.88 -14.77 20.75
C VAL A 101 -17.20 -15.30 22.01
N ASP A 102 -17.68 -14.87 23.18
CA ASP A 102 -17.14 -15.27 24.49
C ASP A 102 -15.61 -15.15 24.60
N GLY A 103 -15.05 -14.07 24.03
CA GLY A 103 -13.61 -13.80 24.03
C GLY A 103 -12.79 -14.70 23.08
N ARG A 104 -13.44 -15.38 22.13
CA ARG A 104 -12.79 -16.21 21.10
C ARG A 104 -13.12 -15.71 19.70
N HIS A 105 -12.23 -15.97 18.75
CA HIS A 105 -12.44 -15.68 17.33
C HIS A 105 -13.06 -16.90 16.66
N SER A 106 -14.37 -16.85 16.42
CA SER A 106 -15.11 -17.88 15.71
C SER A 106 -15.08 -17.62 14.20
N PHE A 107 -14.96 -18.68 13.42
CA PHE A 107 -14.90 -18.63 11.96
C PHE A 107 -16.01 -19.48 11.35
N SER A 108 -16.68 -18.91 10.34
CA SER A 108 -17.68 -19.62 9.54
C SER A 108 -17.55 -19.29 8.06
N LEU A 109 -17.95 -20.20 7.18
CA LEU A 109 -18.13 -19.93 5.76
C LEU A 109 -19.61 -19.67 5.46
N LEU A 110 -19.88 -18.50 4.89
CA LEU A 110 -21.20 -18.08 4.43
C LEU A 110 -21.34 -18.35 2.94
N TYR A 111 -22.52 -18.82 2.53
CA TYR A 111 -22.85 -19.06 1.14
C TYR A 111 -24.33 -18.79 0.87
N PRO A 112 -24.70 -18.35 -0.34
CA PRO A 112 -26.09 -18.08 -0.67
C PRO A 112 -26.91 -19.37 -0.73
N THR A 113 -28.10 -19.37 -0.12
CA THR A 113 -29.09 -20.46 -0.16
C THR A 113 -30.47 -19.90 -0.52
N GLY A 114 -30.56 -19.23 -1.66
CA GLY A 114 -31.77 -18.48 -2.05
C GLY A 114 -31.94 -17.23 -1.17
N PRO A 115 -33.09 -17.02 -0.51
CA PRO A 115 -33.31 -15.85 0.35
C PRO A 115 -32.60 -15.93 1.71
N ARG A 116 -31.95 -17.06 2.01
CA ARG A 116 -31.24 -17.30 3.27
C ARG A 116 -29.75 -17.47 3.05
N THR A 117 -29.01 -17.35 4.13
CA THR A 117 -27.58 -17.64 4.17
C THR A 117 -27.36 -19.03 4.76
N GLY A 118 -26.62 -19.86 4.04
CA GLY A 118 -26.05 -21.08 4.60
C GLY A 118 -24.77 -20.72 5.35
N GLU A 119 -24.59 -21.31 6.53
CA GLU A 119 -23.40 -21.09 7.37
C GLU A 119 -22.76 -22.43 7.72
N VAL A 120 -21.45 -22.56 7.47
CA VAL A 120 -20.65 -23.71 7.87
C VAL A 120 -19.64 -23.27 8.94
N PRO A 121 -19.83 -23.63 10.22
CA PRO A 121 -18.85 -23.36 11.26
C PRO A 121 -17.53 -24.08 10.98
N LEU A 122 -16.42 -23.37 11.08
CA LEU A 122 -15.07 -23.92 10.93
C LEU A 122 -14.38 -24.17 12.26
N GLY A 123 -14.79 -23.47 13.33
CA GLY A 123 -14.17 -23.56 14.65
C GLY A 123 -13.74 -22.19 15.14
N ALA A 124 -12.94 -22.16 16.21
CA ALA A 124 -12.52 -20.92 16.83
C ALA A 124 -11.06 -20.95 17.30
N VAL A 125 -10.43 -19.79 17.30
CA VAL A 125 -9.11 -19.55 17.90
C VAL A 125 -9.32 -18.72 19.16
N SER A 126 -8.80 -19.21 20.30
CA SER A 126 -8.76 -18.45 21.55
C SER A 126 -7.51 -17.57 21.59
N GLY A 127 -7.60 -16.38 22.18
CA GLY A 127 -6.42 -15.55 22.40
C GLY A 127 -6.71 -14.06 22.30
N GLY A 128 -5.63 -13.28 22.22
CA GLY A 128 -5.65 -11.82 22.15
C GLY A 128 -6.09 -11.28 20.80
N GLU A 129 -5.47 -10.17 20.37
CA GLU A 129 -5.79 -9.49 19.11
C GLU A 129 -5.56 -10.41 17.89
N LEU A 130 -6.59 -10.60 17.06
CA LEU A 130 -6.52 -11.38 15.83
C LEU A 130 -6.97 -10.53 14.64
N THR A 131 -6.24 -10.61 13.53
CA THR A 131 -6.55 -9.90 12.28
C THR A 131 -6.55 -10.90 11.13
N LEU A 132 -7.55 -10.82 10.24
CA LEU A 132 -7.55 -11.59 9.00
C LEU A 132 -6.49 -11.04 8.03
N LEU A 133 -5.75 -11.94 7.38
CA LEU A 133 -4.79 -11.56 6.34
C LEU A 133 -5.52 -11.34 5.00
N PRO A 134 -4.93 -10.55 4.06
CA PRO A 134 -5.49 -10.39 2.73
C PRO A 134 -5.72 -11.72 2.02
N PRO A 135 -6.69 -11.79 1.08
CA PRO A 135 -7.01 -13.01 0.35
C PRO A 135 -5.77 -13.70 -0.20
N ALA A 136 -5.63 -14.99 0.10
CA ALA A 136 -4.50 -15.76 -0.39
C ALA A 136 -4.54 -15.83 -1.92
N PRO A 137 -3.39 -15.78 -2.63
CA PRO A 137 -3.33 -15.78 -4.08
C PRO A 137 -4.05 -16.96 -4.74
N GLY A 138 -4.07 -18.11 -4.07
CA GLY A 138 -4.79 -19.30 -4.55
C GLY A 138 -6.28 -19.35 -4.22
N GLY A 139 -6.82 -18.40 -3.45
CA GLY A 139 -8.25 -18.29 -3.11
C GLY A 139 -8.88 -19.42 -2.29
N ARG A 140 -8.17 -20.54 -2.07
CA ARG A 140 -8.69 -21.74 -1.39
C ARG A 140 -8.54 -21.71 0.13
N CYS A 141 -7.60 -20.90 0.63
CA CYS A 141 -7.30 -20.80 2.05
C CYS A 141 -7.42 -19.36 2.51
N ALA A 142 -7.77 -19.19 3.78
CA ALA A 142 -7.73 -17.90 4.45
C ALA A 142 -6.87 -18.00 5.69
N TYR A 143 -6.17 -16.92 6.00
CA TYR A 143 -5.17 -16.90 7.04
C TYR A 143 -5.43 -15.75 8.00
N ALA A 144 -4.89 -15.87 9.21
CA ALA A 144 -4.95 -14.84 10.23
C ALA A 144 -3.66 -14.79 11.03
N ILE A 145 -3.40 -13.64 11.64
CA ILE A 145 -2.36 -13.50 12.67
C ILE A 145 -3.02 -13.26 14.02
N ALA A 146 -2.53 -13.96 15.05
CA ALA A 146 -2.94 -13.80 16.44
C ALA A 146 -1.78 -13.22 17.23
N VAL A 147 -1.87 -11.95 17.61
CA VAL A 147 -0.78 -11.20 18.22
C VAL A 147 -0.78 -11.40 19.73
N GLY A 148 0.26 -12.07 20.23
CA GLY A 148 0.52 -12.24 21.65
C GLY A 148 1.43 -11.15 22.21
N GLU A 149 1.83 -11.31 23.48
CA GLU A 149 2.73 -10.37 24.16
C GLU A 149 4.15 -10.40 23.60
N ARG A 150 4.63 -11.60 23.23
CA ARG A 150 6.04 -11.86 22.87
C ARG A 150 6.22 -12.48 21.49
N SER A 151 5.16 -13.04 20.92
CA SER A 151 5.15 -13.67 19.61
C SER A 151 3.79 -13.52 18.95
N THR A 152 3.77 -13.73 17.64
CA THR A 152 2.56 -13.72 16.81
C THR A 152 2.38 -15.08 16.17
N GLY A 153 1.23 -15.70 16.41
CA GLY A 153 0.85 -16.96 15.76
C GLY A 153 0.27 -16.71 14.38
N VAL A 154 0.72 -17.47 13.38
CA VAL A 154 0.12 -17.49 12.04
C VAL A 154 -0.78 -18.71 11.93
N TRP A 155 -2.03 -18.48 11.52
CA TRP A 155 -3.07 -19.51 11.45
C TRP A 155 -3.62 -19.61 10.03
N MET A 156 -3.93 -20.83 9.58
CA MET A 156 -4.86 -21.08 8.49
C MET A 156 -6.25 -21.25 9.10
N VAL A 157 -7.16 -20.32 8.85
CA VAL A 157 -8.50 -20.29 9.47
C VAL A 157 -9.58 -20.88 8.56
N ALA A 158 -9.30 -21.04 7.26
CA ALA A 158 -10.13 -21.77 6.31
C ALA A 158 -9.26 -22.48 5.27
N GLY A 159 -9.75 -23.62 4.75
CA GLY A 159 -9.04 -24.46 3.77
C GLY A 159 -8.30 -25.66 4.35
N GLY A 160 -8.19 -25.75 5.69
CA GLY A 160 -7.64 -26.91 6.41
C GLY A 160 -8.65 -28.05 6.57
N ALA A 161 -8.19 -29.19 7.10
CA ALA A 161 -8.99 -30.42 7.20
C ALA A 161 -10.02 -30.42 8.35
N PHE A 162 -9.71 -29.76 9.48
CA PHE A 162 -10.49 -29.87 10.73
C PHE A 162 -10.76 -28.54 11.44
N GLY A 163 -10.71 -27.42 10.71
CA GLY A 163 -10.88 -26.06 11.25
C GLY A 163 -9.59 -25.26 11.30
N PRO A 164 -9.50 -24.22 12.15
CA PRO A 164 -8.30 -23.41 12.28
C PRO A 164 -7.05 -24.21 12.65
N GLU A 165 -5.99 -24.08 11.85
CA GLU A 165 -4.72 -24.79 11.99
C GLU A 165 -3.60 -23.78 12.29
N PHE A 166 -2.81 -24.05 13.32
CA PHE A 166 -1.63 -23.27 13.66
C PHE A 166 -0.46 -23.64 12.73
N LEU A 167 0.10 -22.66 12.03
CA LEU A 167 1.16 -22.91 11.03
C LEU A 167 2.55 -22.53 11.52
N ALA A 168 2.66 -21.42 12.24
CA ALA A 168 3.96 -20.85 12.61
C ALA A 168 3.86 -19.93 13.82
N GLU A 169 4.95 -19.85 14.59
CA GLU A 169 5.15 -18.80 15.58
C GLU A 169 6.23 -17.83 15.09
N VAL A 170 5.90 -16.55 15.00
CA VAL A 170 6.85 -15.49 14.64
C VAL A 170 7.19 -14.70 15.90
N PRO A 171 8.47 -14.63 16.32
CA PRO A 171 8.85 -13.81 17.47
C PRO A 171 8.46 -12.34 17.28
N GLY A 172 8.03 -11.66 18.33
CA GLY A 172 7.58 -10.27 18.29
C GLY A 172 6.11 -10.07 17.92
N ARG A 173 5.67 -8.81 17.96
CA ARG A 173 4.32 -8.42 17.53
C ARG A 173 4.34 -8.12 16.04
N CYS A 174 3.48 -8.80 15.29
CA CYS A 174 3.36 -8.61 13.84
C CYS A 174 2.08 -7.87 13.47
N SER A 175 2.12 -7.20 12.32
CA SER A 175 1.01 -6.49 11.69
C SER A 175 1.15 -6.59 10.17
N GLY A 176 0.20 -6.02 9.43
CA GLY A 176 0.20 -6.07 7.97
C GLY A 176 -0.08 -7.48 7.45
N GLY A 177 0.61 -7.86 6.37
CA GLY A 177 0.39 -9.13 5.70
C GLY A 177 0.39 -8.96 4.20
N VAL A 178 1.50 -9.30 3.54
CA VAL A 178 1.64 -9.20 2.08
C VAL A 178 2.17 -10.52 1.53
N TRP A 179 1.45 -11.11 0.57
CA TRP A 179 1.88 -12.32 -0.10
C TRP A 179 3.00 -12.01 -1.09
N LEU A 180 4.12 -12.75 -1.00
CA LEU A 180 5.32 -12.54 -1.83
C LEU A 180 5.43 -13.52 -2.99
N ASP A 181 4.52 -14.49 -3.07
CA ASP A 181 4.45 -15.45 -4.17
C ASP A 181 3.00 -15.80 -4.52
N ARG A 182 2.80 -16.43 -5.68
CA ARG A 182 1.48 -16.93 -6.09
C ARG A 182 1.04 -18.23 -5.41
N ALA A 183 1.96 -18.93 -4.77
CA ALA A 183 1.65 -20.19 -4.11
C ALA A 183 0.95 -19.98 -2.76
N GLY A 184 0.97 -18.76 -2.21
CA GLY A 184 0.53 -18.48 -0.85
C GLY A 184 1.48 -19.08 0.19
N ARG A 185 2.77 -19.20 -0.13
CA ARG A 185 3.78 -19.80 0.75
C ARG A 185 4.59 -18.75 1.49
N MET A 186 5.10 -17.75 0.76
CA MET A 186 5.92 -16.68 1.33
C MET A 186 5.04 -15.50 1.75
N LEU A 187 5.05 -15.19 3.04
CA LEU A 187 4.28 -14.11 3.64
C LEU A 187 5.20 -13.06 4.27
N ALA A 188 5.04 -11.79 3.90
CA ALA A 188 5.68 -10.69 4.58
C ALA A 188 4.83 -10.18 5.74
N LEU A 189 5.47 -10.00 6.90
CA LEU A 189 4.86 -9.43 8.10
C LEU A 189 5.69 -8.26 8.63
N ASP A 190 5.01 -7.21 9.07
CA ASP A 190 5.64 -6.07 9.72
C ASP A 190 5.79 -6.34 11.21
N ARG A 191 7.03 -6.57 11.65
CA ARG A 191 7.37 -7.08 12.98
C ARG A 191 8.01 -6.01 13.84
N SER A 192 7.54 -5.86 15.08
CA SER A 192 8.22 -5.16 16.17
C SER A 192 8.72 -6.16 17.21
N LEU A 193 9.99 -6.05 17.58
CA LEU A 193 10.63 -6.82 18.65
C LEU A 193 10.83 -5.91 19.87
N ASP A 194 10.36 -6.33 21.04
CA ASP A 194 10.59 -5.63 22.33
C ASP A 194 10.21 -4.13 22.34
N GLY A 195 9.22 -3.74 21.55
CA GLY A 195 8.81 -2.33 21.40
C GLY A 195 9.76 -1.49 20.54
N GLY A 196 10.73 -2.13 19.89
CA GLY A 196 11.62 -1.50 18.92
C GLY A 196 10.93 -1.14 17.60
N PRO A 197 11.67 -0.50 16.68
CA PRO A 197 11.14 -0.08 15.39
C PRO A 197 10.61 -1.28 14.60
N VAL A 198 9.53 -1.04 13.84
CA VAL A 198 8.93 -2.05 12.97
C VAL A 198 9.85 -2.32 11.79
N LYS A 199 10.04 -3.61 11.47
CA LYS A 199 10.78 -4.11 10.30
C LYS A 199 9.97 -5.19 9.60
N THR A 200 10.02 -5.25 8.28
CA THR A 200 9.36 -6.34 7.55
C THR A 200 10.25 -7.58 7.52
N VAL A 201 9.65 -8.73 7.83
CA VAL A 201 10.25 -10.06 7.68
C VAL A 201 9.47 -10.90 6.68
N ALA A 202 10.15 -11.80 5.99
CA ALA A 202 9.53 -12.84 5.19
C ALA A 202 9.43 -14.13 6.04
N VAL A 203 8.25 -14.75 6.00
CA VAL A 203 7.91 -15.98 6.71
C VAL A 203 7.61 -17.06 5.67
N ASP A 204 8.37 -18.15 5.69
CA ASP A 204 8.18 -19.30 4.80
C ASP A 204 7.26 -20.34 5.46
N LEU A 205 5.96 -20.29 5.10
CA LEU A 205 4.96 -21.22 5.65
C LEU A 205 5.21 -22.67 5.21
N GLY A 206 5.92 -22.89 4.11
CA GLY A 206 6.30 -24.22 3.63
C GLY A 206 7.48 -24.84 4.38
N ARG A 207 8.16 -24.06 5.23
CA ARG A 207 9.28 -24.51 6.08
C ARG A 207 8.99 -24.31 7.57
N GLY A 208 7.72 -24.45 7.96
CA GLY A 208 7.31 -24.32 9.35
C GLY A 208 7.45 -22.90 9.91
N GLY A 209 7.38 -21.89 9.05
CA GLY A 209 7.47 -20.49 9.45
C GLY A 209 8.88 -19.95 9.61
N GLU A 210 9.85 -20.44 8.83
CA GLU A 210 11.22 -19.90 8.82
C GLU A 210 11.17 -18.39 8.57
N VAL A 211 11.75 -17.60 9.48
CA VAL A 211 11.69 -16.13 9.45
C VAL A 211 13.02 -15.56 8.95
N THR A 212 12.97 -14.75 7.90
CA THR A 212 14.14 -14.06 7.34
C THR A 212 13.88 -12.55 7.27
N PRO A 213 14.90 -11.70 7.53
CA PRO A 213 14.77 -10.26 7.31
C PRO A 213 14.43 -9.96 5.84
N LEU A 214 13.45 -9.09 5.59
CA LEU A 214 13.08 -8.68 4.24
C LEU A 214 13.37 -7.19 4.00
N LEU A 215 13.00 -6.32 4.94
CA LEU A 215 13.16 -4.89 4.80
C LEU A 215 13.67 -4.25 6.09
N GLN A 216 14.85 -3.66 6.00
CA GLN A 216 15.49 -2.88 7.06
C GLN A 216 16.35 -1.79 6.41
N ILE A 217 15.81 -0.58 6.29
CA ILE A 217 16.44 0.52 5.54
C ILE A 217 17.46 1.25 6.43
N ALA A 218 17.05 1.66 7.63
CA ALA A 218 17.93 2.23 8.65
C ALA A 218 17.67 1.55 10.00
N GLU A 219 18.61 1.63 10.94
CA GLU A 219 18.44 0.96 12.25
C GLU A 219 17.21 1.47 13.01
N ALA A 220 17.05 2.79 13.08
CA ALA A 220 15.99 3.45 13.87
C ALA A 220 14.67 3.66 13.12
N SER A 221 14.62 3.42 11.79
CA SER A 221 13.41 3.68 11.00
C SER A 221 12.31 2.66 11.27
N ALA A 222 11.05 3.04 11.10
CA ALA A 222 9.98 2.07 10.92
C ALA A 222 9.86 1.72 9.44
N ASP A 223 10.07 0.46 9.06
CA ASP A 223 10.01 0.00 7.67
C ASP A 223 8.89 -1.03 7.51
N ARG A 224 7.92 -0.71 6.65
CA ARG A 224 6.71 -1.49 6.43
C ARG A 224 6.52 -1.82 4.96
N LEU A 225 6.17 -3.06 4.66
CA LEU A 225 5.77 -3.45 3.31
C LEU A 225 4.26 -3.28 3.17
N VAL A 226 3.83 -2.46 2.23
CA VAL A 226 2.43 -2.11 2.04
C VAL A 226 1.77 -2.98 0.97
N LEU A 227 2.44 -3.15 -0.18
CA LEU A 227 2.00 -4.04 -1.26
C LEU A 227 3.21 -4.68 -1.95
N ALA A 228 2.98 -5.83 -2.56
CA ALA A 228 3.94 -6.48 -3.44
C ALA A 228 3.21 -7.05 -4.66
N ASP A 229 3.88 -7.04 -5.80
CA ASP A 229 3.47 -7.80 -6.97
C ASP A 229 4.53 -8.87 -7.26
N PRO A 230 4.20 -10.17 -7.09
CA PRO A 230 5.17 -11.25 -7.29
C PRO A 230 5.56 -11.46 -8.76
N ASP A 231 4.85 -10.88 -9.73
CA ASP A 231 5.18 -10.98 -11.16
C ASP A 231 6.33 -10.07 -11.58
N SER A 232 6.22 -8.80 -11.22
CA SER A 232 7.20 -7.78 -11.52
C SER A 232 8.32 -7.74 -10.48
N GLY A 233 8.04 -8.22 -9.26
CA GLY A 233 8.89 -8.03 -8.09
C GLY A 233 8.75 -6.63 -7.46
N LEU A 234 7.79 -5.80 -7.89
CA LEU A 234 7.56 -4.48 -7.32
C LEU A 234 7.16 -4.60 -5.84
N LEU A 235 7.86 -3.86 -4.98
CA LEU A 235 7.52 -3.68 -3.57
C LEU A 235 7.14 -2.22 -3.34
N LEU A 236 6.01 -1.96 -2.68
CA LEU A 236 5.67 -0.64 -2.15
C LEU A 236 5.89 -0.61 -0.66
N VAL A 237 6.65 0.38 -0.21
CA VAL A 237 7.19 0.46 1.13
C VAL A 237 6.77 1.76 1.77
N ARG A 238 6.43 1.71 3.06
CA ARG A 238 6.29 2.91 3.89
C ARG A 238 7.44 2.94 4.89
N SER A 239 8.18 4.04 4.91
CA SER A 239 9.30 4.19 5.83
C SER A 239 9.61 5.66 6.13
N ASP A 240 10.06 5.93 7.36
CA ASP A 240 10.58 7.23 7.79
C ASP A 240 12.11 7.32 7.68
N ALA A 241 12.80 6.28 7.20
CA ALA A 241 14.24 6.31 6.94
C ALA A 241 14.72 7.54 6.13
N PRO A 242 14.06 7.95 5.02
CA PRO A 242 14.45 9.15 4.27
C PRO A 242 14.16 10.47 5.00
N SER A 243 13.31 10.47 6.04
CA SER A 243 12.83 11.66 6.74
C SER A 243 12.36 11.28 8.15
N PRO A 244 13.26 11.17 9.13
CA PRO A 244 12.93 10.63 10.46
C PRO A 244 11.69 11.26 11.08
N GLY A 245 10.79 10.42 11.60
CA GLY A 245 9.50 10.83 12.17
C GLY A 245 8.41 11.19 11.14
N HIS A 246 8.71 11.13 9.84
CA HIS A 246 7.76 11.39 8.76
C HIS A 246 7.78 10.23 7.75
N GLU A 247 6.78 9.36 7.85
CA GLU A 247 6.65 8.23 6.94
C GLU A 247 6.48 8.70 5.49
N ARG A 248 7.25 8.09 4.58
CA ARG A 248 7.20 8.31 3.14
C ARG A 248 6.87 7.02 2.41
N LEU A 249 6.08 7.14 1.35
CA LEU A 249 5.86 6.06 0.40
C LEU A 249 7.07 5.97 -0.54
N GLY A 250 7.59 4.76 -0.68
CA GLY A 250 8.70 4.43 -1.56
C GLY A 250 8.47 3.10 -2.26
N TRP A 251 9.41 2.71 -3.10
CA TRP A 251 9.35 1.46 -3.82
C TRP A 251 10.74 0.81 -3.99
N GLY A 252 10.73 -0.51 -4.12
CA GLY A 252 11.92 -1.32 -4.37
C GLY A 252 11.57 -2.54 -5.20
N VAL A 253 12.56 -3.41 -5.40
CA VAL A 253 12.40 -4.65 -6.17
C VAL A 253 12.80 -5.83 -5.29
N LEU A 254 11.92 -6.82 -5.18
CA LEU A 254 12.14 -8.03 -4.39
C LEU A 254 13.42 -8.73 -4.84
N GLY A 255 14.31 -9.03 -3.88
CA GLY A 255 15.60 -9.68 -4.14
C GLY A 255 16.68 -8.77 -4.75
N SER A 256 16.39 -7.50 -5.02
CA SER A 256 17.37 -6.54 -5.52
C SER A 256 18.27 -6.01 -4.40
N THR A 257 19.53 -5.70 -4.74
CA THR A 257 20.46 -4.99 -3.86
C THR A 257 20.39 -3.47 -4.02
N LEU A 258 19.55 -2.97 -4.92
CA LEU A 258 19.36 -1.54 -5.12
C LEU A 258 18.58 -0.93 -3.92
N PRO A 259 18.91 0.30 -3.52
CA PRO A 259 18.21 0.96 -2.43
C PRO A 259 16.75 1.26 -2.79
N VAL A 260 15.89 1.27 -1.76
CA VAL A 260 14.51 1.75 -1.88
C VAL A 260 14.50 3.22 -2.32
N ARG A 261 13.63 3.55 -3.27
CA ARG A 261 13.47 4.88 -3.82
C ARG A 261 12.25 5.54 -3.19
N PHE A 262 12.35 6.83 -2.85
CA PHE A 262 11.26 7.62 -2.28
C PHE A 262 10.94 8.82 -3.18
N PRO A 263 10.05 8.65 -4.18
CA PRO A 263 9.66 9.72 -5.09
C PRO A 263 8.99 10.89 -4.36
N GLU A 264 9.34 12.13 -4.74
CA GLU A 264 8.70 13.32 -4.14
C GLU A 264 7.24 13.48 -4.60
N CYS A 265 6.90 13.00 -5.79
CA CYS A 265 5.53 13.07 -6.34
C CYS A 265 4.49 12.24 -5.58
N LEU A 266 4.93 11.30 -4.72
CA LEU A 266 4.06 10.53 -3.82
C LEU A 266 3.90 11.19 -2.45
N ARG A 267 4.59 12.31 -2.21
CA ARG A 267 4.46 13.09 -0.99
C ARG A 267 3.46 14.21 -1.22
N LEU A 268 2.32 14.11 -0.56
CA LEU A 268 1.33 15.17 -0.50
C LEU A 268 1.27 15.71 0.93
N THR A 269 1.39 17.03 1.07
CA THR A 269 1.25 17.70 2.36
C THR A 269 -0.18 17.54 2.88
N ASP A 270 -0.32 17.25 4.17
CA ASP A 270 -1.61 17.10 4.86
C ASP A 270 -2.56 16.05 4.25
N CYS A 271 -2.03 15.09 3.49
CA CYS A 271 -2.78 14.00 2.89
C CYS A 271 -2.14 12.64 3.21
N ALA A 272 -2.96 11.63 3.47
CA ALA A 272 -2.52 10.24 3.57
C ALA A 272 -2.63 9.57 2.20
N VAL A 273 -1.51 9.13 1.64
CA VAL A 273 -1.44 8.39 0.36
C VAL A 273 -1.28 6.91 0.66
N THR A 274 -2.29 6.10 0.35
CA THR A 274 -2.34 4.65 0.65
C THR A 274 -2.46 3.84 -0.63
N PRO A 275 -1.44 3.06 -1.03
CA PRO A 275 -1.58 2.17 -2.18
C PRO A 275 -2.55 1.02 -1.87
N PHE A 276 -3.36 0.63 -2.84
CA PHE A 276 -4.32 -0.46 -2.68
C PHE A 276 -4.34 -1.47 -3.82
N ALA A 277 -3.76 -1.17 -4.98
CA ALA A 277 -3.64 -2.14 -6.07
C ALA A 277 -2.40 -1.88 -6.94
N ILE A 278 -1.81 -2.96 -7.47
CA ILE A 278 -0.70 -2.94 -8.43
C ILE A 278 -1.16 -3.67 -9.70
N GLN A 279 -0.80 -3.14 -10.88
CA GLN A 279 -1.05 -3.77 -12.16
C GLN A 279 -0.28 -5.08 -12.29
N PRO A 280 -0.97 -6.23 -12.41
CA PRO A 280 -0.31 -7.51 -12.59
C PRO A 280 0.21 -7.68 -14.02
N GLY A 281 1.03 -8.72 -14.23
CA GLY A 281 1.45 -9.13 -15.57
C GLY A 281 2.61 -8.33 -16.18
N GLN A 282 3.21 -7.40 -15.44
CA GLN A 282 4.44 -6.70 -15.84
C GLN A 282 5.69 -7.51 -15.48
N THR A 283 5.83 -8.69 -16.10
CA THR A 283 6.88 -9.67 -15.75
C THR A 283 8.28 -9.05 -15.79
N LEU A 284 8.95 -9.02 -14.64
CA LEU A 284 10.29 -8.44 -14.46
C LEU A 284 10.42 -6.96 -14.89
N MET A 285 9.31 -6.22 -14.90
CA MET A 285 9.25 -4.80 -15.27
C MET A 285 8.55 -3.96 -14.19
N PRO A 286 9.07 -3.93 -12.94
CA PRO A 286 8.41 -3.24 -11.83
C PRO A 286 8.19 -1.74 -12.09
N GLU A 287 9.04 -1.11 -12.90
CA GLU A 287 8.96 0.29 -13.30
C GLU A 287 7.74 0.59 -14.17
N SER A 288 7.22 -0.41 -14.86
CA SER A 288 6.07 -0.31 -15.75
C SER A 288 4.76 -0.61 -15.04
N CYS A 289 4.75 -1.10 -13.80
CA CYS A 289 3.51 -1.37 -13.07
C CYS A 289 2.73 -0.08 -12.77
N ALA A 290 1.46 -0.02 -13.16
CA ALA A 290 0.55 0.98 -12.62
C ALA A 290 0.22 0.65 -11.15
N VAL A 291 0.15 1.68 -10.34
CA VAL A 291 -0.23 1.62 -8.93
C VAL A 291 -1.43 2.52 -8.72
N ALA A 292 -2.45 1.98 -8.05
CA ALA A 292 -3.59 2.76 -7.60
C ALA A 292 -3.42 3.14 -6.13
N LEU A 293 -3.70 4.40 -5.84
CA LEU A 293 -3.50 5.05 -4.55
C LEU A 293 -4.83 5.66 -4.11
N ARG A 294 -5.19 5.46 -2.84
CA ARG A 294 -6.21 6.24 -2.16
C ARG A 294 -5.53 7.45 -1.53
N ILE A 295 -6.07 8.63 -1.77
CA ILE A 295 -5.58 9.87 -1.17
C ILE A 295 -6.68 10.39 -0.25
N ASP A 296 -6.37 10.48 1.04
CA ASP A 296 -7.27 11.02 2.07
C ASP A 296 -6.74 12.37 2.54
N GLY A 297 -7.55 13.43 2.45
CA GLY A 297 -7.17 14.77 2.90
C GLY A 297 -8.39 15.58 3.36
N ALA A 298 -8.17 16.85 3.71
CA ALA A 298 -9.25 17.72 4.20
C ALA A 298 -10.41 17.91 3.19
N ALA A 299 -10.13 17.75 1.89
CA ALA A 299 -11.12 17.83 0.81
C ALA A 299 -11.91 16.53 0.59
N GLY A 300 -11.69 15.50 1.42
CA GLY A 300 -12.28 14.18 1.29
C GLY A 300 -11.29 13.15 0.74
N THR A 301 -11.82 12.15 0.03
CA THR A 301 -11.03 11.02 -0.51
C THR A 301 -11.12 10.97 -2.03
N TRP A 302 -9.99 10.77 -2.70
CA TRP A 302 -9.90 10.65 -4.16
C TRP A 302 -8.81 9.67 -4.59
N LEU A 303 -8.63 9.52 -5.91
CA LEU A 303 -7.72 8.54 -6.50
C LEU A 303 -6.40 9.17 -6.93
N GLY A 304 -5.30 8.43 -6.73
CA GLY A 304 -4.01 8.66 -7.36
C GLY A 304 -3.61 7.47 -8.23
N LEU A 305 -3.08 7.72 -9.42
CA LEU A 305 -2.49 6.73 -10.31
C LEU A 305 -1.03 7.08 -10.56
N TRP A 306 -0.15 6.10 -10.52
CA TRP A 306 1.29 6.32 -10.63
C TRP A 306 2.02 5.09 -11.17
N ARG A 307 3.10 5.28 -11.92
CA ARG A 307 4.07 4.22 -12.25
C ARG A 307 5.45 4.53 -11.68
N PRO A 308 6.25 3.54 -11.26
CA PRO A 308 7.59 3.83 -10.75
C PRO A 308 8.57 4.46 -11.74
N ALA A 309 8.38 4.25 -13.05
CA ALA A 309 9.10 4.99 -14.09
C ALA A 309 8.74 6.49 -14.16
N GLU A 310 7.56 6.87 -13.70
CA GLU A 310 7.02 8.22 -13.83
C GLU A 310 7.42 9.11 -12.65
N ARG A 311 7.67 10.38 -12.97
CA ARG A 311 8.01 11.41 -11.98
C ARG A 311 6.79 12.16 -11.45
N GLN A 312 5.59 11.81 -11.89
CA GLN A 312 4.35 12.48 -11.53
C GLN A 312 3.29 11.44 -11.15
N MET A 313 2.45 11.79 -10.18
CA MET A 313 1.24 11.05 -9.83
C MET A 313 0.03 11.76 -10.44
N HIS A 314 -0.82 11.03 -11.13
CA HIS A 314 -2.07 11.52 -11.70
C HIS A 314 -3.19 11.45 -10.66
N GLN A 315 -3.81 12.58 -10.33
CA GLN A 315 -4.92 12.62 -9.37
C GLN A 315 -6.25 12.70 -10.10
N LEU A 316 -7.19 11.84 -9.72
CA LEU A 316 -8.52 11.74 -10.33
C LEU A 316 -9.58 11.82 -9.24
N ALA A 317 -10.74 12.41 -9.57
CA ALA A 317 -11.89 12.36 -8.69
C ALA A 317 -12.33 10.90 -8.45
N ALA A 318 -12.72 10.56 -7.23
CA ALA A 318 -13.31 9.26 -6.94
C ALA A 318 -14.66 9.12 -7.68
N PRO A 319 -14.92 7.97 -8.33
CA PRO A 319 -16.24 7.66 -8.87
C PRO A 319 -17.30 7.70 -7.76
N GLN A 320 -18.51 8.12 -8.10
CA GLN A 320 -19.62 8.13 -7.16
C GLN A 320 -19.86 6.71 -6.60
N GLY A 321 -20.00 6.62 -5.28
CA GLY A 321 -20.25 5.35 -4.60
C GLY A 321 -19.05 4.41 -4.54
N TRP A 322 -17.83 4.85 -4.91
CA TRP A 322 -16.63 4.03 -4.83
C TRP A 322 -16.48 3.42 -3.42
N LEU A 323 -16.28 2.11 -3.37
CA LEU A 323 -15.94 1.39 -2.16
C LEU A 323 -14.48 1.70 -1.81
N THR A 324 -14.30 2.82 -1.11
CA THR A 324 -13.01 3.46 -0.85
C THR A 324 -11.91 2.49 -0.45
N GLY A 325 -10.79 2.53 -1.19
CA GLY A 325 -9.64 1.66 -0.97
C GLY A 325 -9.76 0.26 -1.59
N ALA A 326 -10.86 -0.05 -2.27
CA ALA A 326 -11.01 -1.28 -3.04
C ALA A 326 -10.81 -1.01 -4.53
N GLY A 327 -10.09 -1.89 -5.20
CA GLY A 327 -10.00 -1.92 -6.65
C GLY A 327 -9.00 -2.94 -7.13
N LEU A 328 -9.03 -3.20 -8.43
CA LEU A 328 -8.23 -4.21 -9.08
C LEU A 328 -7.74 -3.68 -10.42
N TRP A 329 -6.45 -3.85 -10.69
CA TRP A 329 -5.94 -3.67 -12.03
C TRP A 329 -6.12 -4.94 -12.84
N THR A 330 -6.64 -4.79 -14.05
CA THR A 330 -6.51 -5.79 -15.10
C THR A 330 -5.05 -5.82 -15.60
N ARG A 331 -4.66 -6.93 -16.24
CA ARG A 331 -3.34 -7.03 -16.88
C ARG A 331 -3.14 -5.96 -17.96
N ASP A 332 -4.21 -5.58 -18.65
CA ASP A 332 -4.20 -4.61 -19.75
C ASP A 332 -4.14 -3.15 -19.27
N GLY A 333 -4.14 -2.90 -17.96
CA GLY A 333 -3.98 -1.54 -17.41
C GLY A 333 -5.29 -0.75 -17.30
N GLU A 334 -6.42 -1.45 -17.23
CA GLU A 334 -7.69 -0.89 -16.74
C GLU A 334 -7.82 -1.13 -15.23
N LEU A 335 -8.04 -0.07 -14.46
CA LEU A 335 -8.38 -0.10 -13.03
C LEU A 335 -9.89 -0.20 -12.87
N GLN A 336 -10.31 -1.26 -12.20
CA GLN A 336 -11.70 -1.56 -11.84
C GLN A 336 -11.95 -1.19 -10.39
N LEU A 337 -12.97 -0.37 -10.16
CA LEU A 337 -13.30 0.22 -8.86
C LEU A 337 -14.74 -0.18 -8.50
N PRO A 338 -14.93 -1.13 -7.58
CA PRO A 338 -16.25 -1.47 -7.08
C PRO A 338 -16.93 -0.23 -6.52
N CYS A 339 -18.18 -0.01 -6.89
CA CYS A 339 -18.99 1.11 -6.41
C CYS A 339 -20.42 0.67 -6.10
N ALA A 340 -21.01 1.29 -5.09
CA ALA A 340 -22.40 1.12 -4.70
C ALA A 340 -23.06 2.48 -4.53
N THR A 341 -24.16 2.71 -5.24
CA THR A 341 -25.04 3.87 -5.10
C THR A 341 -26.48 3.40 -4.86
N GLU A 342 -27.40 4.32 -4.55
CA GLU A 342 -28.82 3.99 -4.43
C GLU A 342 -29.42 3.43 -5.73
N SER A 343 -28.93 3.89 -6.88
CA SER A 343 -29.40 3.45 -8.21
C SER A 343 -28.66 2.22 -8.73
N VAL A 344 -27.40 2.02 -8.32
CA VAL A 344 -26.53 0.93 -8.75
C VAL A 344 -25.93 0.30 -7.50
N PRO A 345 -26.63 -0.67 -6.87
CA PRO A 345 -26.18 -1.25 -5.60
C PRO A 345 -24.90 -2.08 -5.76
N CYS A 346 -24.60 -2.54 -6.98
CA CYS A 346 -23.38 -3.24 -7.35
C CYS A 346 -22.91 -2.78 -8.73
N GLY A 347 -21.82 -2.02 -8.78
CA GLY A 347 -21.24 -1.51 -10.02
C GLY A 347 -19.72 -1.59 -10.01
N ILE A 348 -19.14 -1.43 -11.20
CA ILE A 348 -17.69 -1.34 -11.41
C ILE A 348 -17.42 -0.10 -12.26
N ALA A 349 -16.84 0.93 -11.65
CA ALA A 349 -16.29 2.06 -12.39
C ALA A 349 -14.93 1.67 -12.97
N ARG A 350 -14.63 2.15 -14.19
CA ARG A 350 -13.41 1.81 -14.92
C ARG A 350 -12.62 3.08 -15.23
N THR A 351 -11.31 3.02 -15.05
CA THR A 351 -10.39 4.09 -15.40
C THR A 351 -9.04 3.48 -15.78
N SER A 352 -8.14 4.25 -16.38
CA SER A 352 -6.79 3.80 -16.73
C SER A 352 -5.79 4.90 -16.39
N VAL A 353 -4.51 4.54 -16.25
CA VAL A 353 -3.46 5.57 -16.19
C VAL A 353 -3.48 6.32 -17.52
N PRO A 354 -3.57 7.66 -17.53
CA PRO A 354 -3.39 8.43 -18.76
C PRO A 354 -2.05 8.04 -19.40
N GLU A 355 -2.04 7.76 -20.70
CA GLU A 355 -0.75 7.56 -21.38
C GLU A 355 0.08 8.85 -21.28
N PRO A 356 1.41 8.75 -21.13
CA PRO A 356 2.27 9.91 -21.25
C PRO A 356 1.98 10.56 -22.59
N VAL A 357 1.49 11.80 -22.57
CA VAL A 357 1.47 12.61 -23.79
C VAL A 357 2.94 12.74 -24.18
N GLU A 358 3.34 12.13 -25.29
CA GLU A 358 4.61 12.49 -25.93
C GLU A 358 4.54 14.00 -26.16
N GLU A 359 5.23 14.76 -25.31
CA GLU A 359 5.49 16.16 -25.60
C GLU A 359 6.11 16.18 -26.99
N PRO A 360 5.47 16.84 -27.98
CA PRO A 360 6.02 16.90 -29.31
C PRO A 360 7.44 17.42 -29.15
N ALA A 361 8.41 16.61 -29.57
CA ALA A 361 9.83 16.92 -29.47
C ALA A 361 10.00 18.39 -29.86
N PRO A 362 10.72 19.21 -29.06
CA PRO A 362 10.85 20.63 -29.36
C PRO A 362 11.25 20.75 -30.81
N GLN A 363 10.34 21.31 -31.61
CA GLN A 363 10.55 21.50 -33.04
C GLN A 363 11.90 22.17 -33.16
N THR A 364 12.84 21.49 -33.78
CA THR A 364 14.18 22.00 -33.99
C THR A 364 14.02 23.21 -34.89
N VAL A 365 13.93 24.40 -34.29
CA VAL A 365 14.03 25.66 -35.00
C VAL A 365 15.38 25.57 -35.73
N PRO A 366 15.43 25.71 -37.07
CA PRO A 366 16.69 25.61 -37.78
C PRO A 366 17.65 26.65 -37.21
N GLU A 367 18.78 26.18 -36.68
CA GLU A 367 19.86 27.04 -36.23
C GLU A 367 20.32 27.91 -37.40
N PRO A 368 20.48 29.24 -37.23
CA PRO A 368 21.12 30.07 -38.26
C PRO A 368 22.56 29.58 -38.49
N PRO A 369 23.08 29.66 -39.73
CA PRO A 369 24.37 29.04 -40.07
C PRO A 369 25.51 29.59 -39.20
N SER A 370 26.14 28.68 -38.46
CA SER A 370 27.31 28.93 -37.63
C SER A 370 28.49 29.42 -38.46
N ALA A 371 29.05 30.57 -38.08
CA ALA A 371 30.24 31.15 -38.69
C ALA A 371 31.47 30.23 -38.53
N ALA A 372 32.29 30.18 -39.57
CA ALA A 372 33.49 29.35 -39.64
C ALA A 372 34.46 29.59 -38.46
N ARG A 373 34.76 28.52 -37.73
CA ARG A 373 35.77 28.50 -36.67
C ARG A 373 37.18 28.54 -37.31
N PRO A 374 38.10 29.42 -36.87
CA PRO A 374 39.43 29.51 -37.46
C PRO A 374 40.25 28.25 -37.17
N VAL A 375 40.90 27.72 -38.22
CA VAL A 375 41.73 26.51 -38.16
C VAL A 375 43.05 26.82 -37.43
N PRO A 376 43.55 25.94 -36.54
CA PRO A 376 44.83 26.14 -35.86
C PRO A 376 46.02 26.20 -36.84
N LEU A 377 46.92 27.15 -36.60
CA LEU A 377 48.12 27.50 -37.39
C LEU A 377 49.19 26.39 -37.54
N GLN A 378 48.92 25.17 -37.09
CA GLN A 378 49.85 24.03 -37.16
C GLN A 378 49.58 23.06 -38.33
N GLN A 379 48.61 23.37 -39.20
CA GLN A 379 48.33 22.59 -40.41
C GLN A 379 48.52 23.38 -41.72
N ALA A 380 49.31 24.45 -41.70
CA ALA A 380 49.67 25.16 -42.94
C ALA A 380 50.73 24.36 -43.73
N PRO A 381 50.44 23.86 -44.95
CA PRO A 381 51.46 23.24 -45.78
C PRO A 381 52.38 24.32 -46.37
N LEU A 382 53.64 24.33 -45.92
CA LEU A 382 54.69 25.20 -46.40
C LEU A 382 55.59 24.44 -47.38
N ALA A 383 55.25 24.41 -48.67
CA ALA A 383 56.20 24.27 -49.79
C ALA A 383 55.47 24.28 -51.14
N GLY A 384 55.90 25.16 -52.06
CA GLY A 384 55.55 25.04 -53.48
C GLY A 384 55.37 26.35 -54.23
N LEU A 385 56.34 27.26 -54.15
CA LEU A 385 56.41 28.44 -55.02
C LEU A 385 56.88 28.03 -56.43
N MET A 386 56.35 28.73 -57.45
CA MET A 386 56.77 28.80 -58.87
C MET A 386 56.30 27.66 -59.79
N ARG A 387 55.82 27.89 -61.03
CA ARG A 387 56.04 28.98 -62.00
C ARG A 387 55.06 28.85 -63.18
N ARG A 388 54.68 30.01 -63.76
CA ARG A 388 54.37 30.29 -65.20
C ARG A 388 53.15 29.58 -65.82
N ALA A 389 52.50 30.06 -66.88
CA ALA A 389 52.33 31.37 -67.54
C ALA A 389 51.51 31.03 -68.81
N ALA A 390 50.46 31.81 -69.13
CA ALA A 390 49.77 31.92 -70.44
C ALA A 390 49.18 30.60 -71.02
N THR A 391 48.14 30.51 -71.84
CA THR A 391 47.56 31.29 -72.94
C THR A 391 46.16 30.66 -73.18
N ALA A 392 45.06 31.41 -73.27
CA ALA A 392 44.40 31.88 -74.50
C ALA A 392 43.82 30.79 -75.45
N GLY A 393 42.54 30.97 -75.84
CA GLY A 393 41.80 30.24 -76.89
C GLY A 393 40.53 29.58 -76.33
N THR A 394 39.37 30.23 -76.20
CA THR A 394 38.43 30.83 -77.18
C THR A 394 37.81 29.85 -78.20
N ARG A 395 36.47 29.93 -78.26
CA ARG A 395 35.50 29.46 -79.28
C ARG A 395 35.06 28.00 -79.11
N THR A 396 33.81 27.62 -79.31
CA THR A 396 32.73 28.23 -80.12
C THR A 396 31.38 27.74 -79.59
N ALA A 397 30.35 28.58 -79.78
CA ALA A 397 28.94 28.33 -79.48
C ALA A 397 28.25 27.47 -80.60
N PRO A 398 26.93 27.58 -80.84
CA PRO A 398 25.88 26.73 -80.28
C PRO A 398 24.98 26.11 -81.38
N ALA A 399 23.78 25.69 -80.99
CA ALA A 399 22.53 25.63 -81.75
C ALA A 399 22.03 24.23 -82.18
N GLY A 400 20.73 24.06 -81.93
CA GLY A 400 19.88 22.90 -82.12
C GLY A 400 18.68 23.06 -81.21
#